data_AF-A0A971QGZ7-F1
#
_entry.id   AF-A0A971QGZ7-F1
#
_cell.length_a   1.000
_cell.length_b   1.000
_cell.length_c   1.000
_cell.angle_alpha   90.00
_cell.angle_beta   90.00
_cell.angle_gamma   90.00
#
_symmetry.space_group_name_H-M   'P 1'
#
loop_
_entity.id
_entity.type
_entity.pdbx_description
1 polymer ?
#
loop_
_entity_poly.entity_id
_entity_poly.type
_entity_poly.pdbx_seq_one_letter_code
_entity_poly.pdbx_strand_id
1 'polypeptide(L)'
;MTTSKTCLLTLIVTVFAGHTSPLFASEAHWITFDGKAGPGQGKHIVFVTGDEEYRSEESMPMLAKILAVHHGFKCTVLCAINEETGEIDPVIGNNIPGLEALEGADLMVLFT
;
A
#
# COMPACT_ATOMS: atom_id res chain seq x y z
N MET A 1 -42.91 -25.68 43.79
CA MET A 1 -43.15 -25.64 42.33
C MET A 1 -43.01 -24.19 41.89
N THR A 2 -41.89 -23.50 42.10
CA THR A 2 -40.52 -23.63 41.54
C THR A 2 -40.42 -23.54 40.02
N THR A 3 -39.79 -22.43 39.60
CA THR A 3 -38.88 -22.26 38.45
C THR A 3 -39.48 -21.86 37.10
N SER A 4 -39.51 -20.55 36.81
CA SER A 4 -39.52 -20.05 35.42
C SER A 4 -39.06 -18.58 35.28
N LYS A 5 -38.05 -18.13 36.06
CA LYS A 5 -37.47 -16.79 35.90
C LYS A 5 -35.93 -16.75 35.81
N THR A 6 -35.25 -17.90 35.76
CA THR A 6 -33.78 -17.95 35.76
C THR A 6 -33.15 -17.97 34.36
N CYS A 7 -33.94 -17.87 33.28
CA CYS A 7 -33.40 -18.03 31.91
C CYS A 7 -33.04 -16.72 31.18
N LEU A 8 -33.29 -15.54 31.76
CA LEU A 8 -33.11 -14.27 31.05
C LEU A 8 -31.92 -13.40 31.53
N LEU A 9 -31.11 -13.89 32.47
CA LEU A 9 -30.05 -13.08 33.12
C LEU A 9 -28.67 -13.72 33.17
N THR A 10 -28.44 -14.77 32.38
CA THR A 10 -27.12 -15.42 32.26
C THR A 10 -27.00 -15.84 30.80
N LEU A 11 -26.48 -15.02 29.90
CA LEU A 11 -25.06 -15.05 29.55
C LEU A 11 -24.75 -13.86 28.60
N ILE A 12 -24.75 -12.63 29.12
CA ILE A 12 -24.22 -11.44 28.41
C ILE A 12 -22.67 -11.42 28.43
N VAL A 13 -22.01 -12.49 28.89
CA VAL A 13 -20.56 -12.55 29.08
C VAL A 13 -20.03 -13.75 28.32
N THR A 14 -19.58 -13.53 27.07
CA THR A 14 -18.48 -14.20 26.35
C THR A 14 -18.66 -14.14 24.82
N VAL A 15 -18.73 -12.94 24.23
CA VAL A 15 -18.31 -12.73 22.81
C VAL A 15 -17.46 -11.46 22.74
N PHE A 16 -16.50 -11.35 23.65
CA PHE A 16 -15.37 -10.41 23.57
C PHE A 16 -14.04 -11.18 23.59
N ALA A 17 -14.05 -12.42 23.10
CA ALA A 17 -12.86 -13.23 22.91
C ALA A 17 -12.55 -13.28 21.41
N GLY A 18 -11.63 -12.42 20.96
CA GLY A 18 -11.03 -12.54 19.63
C GLY A 18 -11.19 -11.33 18.71
N HIS A 19 -10.98 -10.11 19.19
CA HIS A 19 -10.39 -9.09 18.33
C HIS A 19 -8.89 -9.14 18.56
N THR A 20 -8.22 -10.07 17.87
CA THR A 20 -6.79 -9.97 17.61
C THR A 20 -6.62 -8.76 16.70
N SER A 21 -6.41 -7.57 17.28
CA SER A 21 -5.89 -6.44 16.53
C SER A 21 -4.58 -6.91 15.88
N PRO A 22 -4.39 -6.78 14.56
CA PRO A 22 -3.09 -7.02 13.99
C PRO A 22 -2.09 -6.10 14.70
N LEU A 23 -1.04 -6.71 15.25
CA LEU A 23 0.15 -6.01 15.72
C LEU A 23 0.63 -5.16 14.53
N PHE A 24 0.75 -3.84 14.72
CA PHE A 24 1.14 -2.84 13.72
C PHE A 24 1.91 -3.47 12.54
N ALA A 25 1.22 -3.73 11.43
CA ALA A 25 1.91 -3.96 10.18
C ALA A 25 2.63 -2.64 9.87
N SER A 26 3.92 -2.70 9.55
CA SER A 26 4.57 -1.57 8.88
C SER A 26 3.74 -1.30 7.64
N GLU A 27 3.04 -0.17 7.62
CA GLU A 27 2.36 0.30 6.42
C GLU A 27 3.43 0.37 5.34
N ALA A 28 3.20 -0.30 4.21
CA ALA A 28 4.13 -0.25 3.11
C ALA A 28 4.28 1.20 2.67
N HIS A 29 5.52 1.70 2.58
CA HIS A 29 5.80 3.09 2.22
C HIS A 29 5.61 3.38 0.71
N TRP A 30 4.88 2.52 0.00
CA TRP A 30 4.64 2.59 -1.44
C TRP A 30 3.20 2.25 -1.79
N ILE A 31 2.78 2.67 -2.98
CA ILE A 31 1.43 2.42 -3.48
C ILE A 31 1.50 1.43 -4.64
N THR A 32 0.59 0.46 -4.67
CA THR A 32 0.41 -0.45 -5.81
C THR A 32 -0.98 -0.29 -6.38
N PHE A 33 -1.06 -0.18 -7.71
CA PHE A 33 -2.29 -0.23 -8.49
C PHE A 33 -2.32 -1.53 -9.28
N ASP A 34 -3.35 -2.34 -9.03
CA ASP A 34 -3.60 -3.52 -9.85
C ASP A 34 -4.10 -3.13 -11.24
N GLY A 35 -3.55 -3.79 -12.25
CA GLY A 35 -3.94 -3.61 -13.64
C GLY A 35 -5.35 -4.13 -13.92
N LYS A 36 -6.14 -3.35 -14.66
CA LYS A 36 -7.42 -3.81 -15.24
C LYS A 36 -7.19 -4.54 -16.58
N ALA A 37 -8.26 -4.77 -17.34
CA ALA A 37 -8.14 -5.27 -18.70
C ALA A 37 -7.42 -4.25 -19.59
N GLY A 38 -6.50 -4.73 -20.44
CA GLY A 38 -5.73 -3.89 -21.35
C GLY A 38 -4.49 -4.61 -21.90
N PRO A 39 -3.73 -3.96 -22.80
CA PRO A 39 -2.52 -4.53 -23.41
C PRO A 39 -1.38 -4.79 -22.43
N GLY A 40 -1.38 -4.13 -21.27
CA GLY A 40 -0.39 -4.28 -20.20
C GLY A 40 -0.67 -5.41 -19.21
N GLN A 41 -1.70 -6.23 -19.43
CA GLN A 41 -2.00 -7.34 -18.53
C GLN A 41 -0.82 -8.31 -18.40
N GLY A 42 -0.55 -8.72 -17.16
CA GLY A 42 0.59 -9.58 -16.84
C GLY A 42 1.94 -8.86 -16.89
N LYS A 43 1.96 -7.53 -17.07
CA LYS A 43 3.17 -6.70 -17.00
C LYS A 43 3.18 -5.83 -15.76
N HIS A 44 4.38 -5.64 -15.20
CA HIS A 44 4.61 -4.84 -14.00
C HIS A 44 5.55 -3.67 -14.28
N ILE A 45 5.08 -2.46 -13.99
CA ILE A 45 5.87 -1.22 -14.04
C ILE A 45 6.17 -0.77 -12.61
N VAL A 46 7.43 -0.45 -12.33
CA VAL A 46 7.84 0.17 -11.07
C VAL A 46 8.30 1.60 -11.34
N PHE A 47 7.70 2.55 -10.64
CA PHE A 47 8.09 3.95 -10.62
C PHE A 47 8.97 4.19 -9.40
N VAL A 48 10.13 4.78 -9.62
CA VAL A 48 11.08 5.20 -8.58
C VAL A 48 11.09 6.72 -8.59
N THR A 49 10.58 7.32 -7.51
CA THR A 49 10.43 8.77 -7.35
C THR A 49 11.23 9.26 -6.15
N GLY A 50 11.53 10.55 -6.11
CA GLY A 50 12.28 11.16 -5.02
C GLY A 50 13.30 12.16 -5.56
N ASP A 51 12.82 13.37 -5.85
CA ASP A 51 13.61 14.56 -6.09
C ASP A 51 12.69 15.78 -6.01
N GLU A 52 13.18 16.87 -5.44
CA GLU A 52 12.34 18.01 -5.06
C GLU A 52 12.02 18.93 -6.24
N GLU A 53 12.78 18.85 -7.34
CA GLU A 53 12.62 19.82 -8.45
C GLU A 53 11.28 19.67 -9.20
N TYR A 54 10.78 18.43 -9.36
CA TYR A 54 9.61 18.14 -10.19
C TYR A 54 8.46 17.44 -9.44
N ARG A 55 8.60 17.19 -8.15
CA ARG A 55 7.57 16.59 -7.28
C ARG A 55 7.00 15.30 -7.87
N SER A 56 7.90 14.40 -8.28
CA SER A 56 7.54 13.16 -8.98
C SER A 56 6.68 12.23 -8.12
N GLU A 57 6.77 12.33 -6.79
CA GLU A 57 5.92 11.68 -5.80
C GLU A 57 4.44 12.07 -5.90
N GLU A 58 4.10 13.21 -6.51
CA GLU A 58 2.71 13.59 -6.81
C GLU A 58 2.28 13.17 -8.22
N SER A 59 3.15 13.38 -9.21
CA SER A 59 2.79 13.16 -10.61
C SER A 59 2.76 11.69 -11.02
N MET A 60 3.72 10.89 -10.54
CA MET A 60 3.85 9.48 -10.92
C MET A 60 2.73 8.59 -10.38
N PRO A 61 2.18 8.75 -9.15
CA PRO A 61 0.99 8.02 -8.73
C PRO A 61 -0.22 8.22 -9.65
N MET A 62 -0.41 9.43 -10.17
CA MET A 62 -1.50 9.72 -11.11
C MET A 62 -1.27 8.99 -12.45
N LEU A 63 -0.05 9.05 -12.99
CA LEU A 63 0.30 8.34 -14.22
C LEU A 63 0.18 6.81 -14.05
N ALA A 64 0.73 6.27 -12.95
CA ALA A 64 0.65 4.86 -12.60
C ALA A 64 -0.81 4.37 -12.55
N LYS A 65 -1.71 5.15 -11.94
CA LYS A 65 -3.14 4.86 -11.90
C LYS A 65 -3.78 4.87 -13.29
N ILE A 66 -3.43 5.84 -14.15
CA ILE A 66 -3.93 5.88 -15.54
C ILE A 66 -3.50 4.61 -16.28
N LEU A 67 -2.22 4.24 -16.20
CA LEU A 67 -1.70 3.03 -16.85
C LEU A 67 -2.37 1.75 -16.31
N ALA A 68 -2.59 1.66 -15.00
CA ALA A 68 -3.26 0.52 -14.41
C ALA A 68 -4.73 0.40 -14.83
N VAL A 69 -5.48 1.51 -14.76
CA VAL A 69 -6.92 1.53 -15.04
C VAL A 69 -7.23 1.39 -16.52
N HIS A 70 -6.48 2.07 -17.40
CA HIS A 70 -6.80 2.15 -18.82
C HIS A 70 -5.99 1.22 -19.70
N HIS A 71 -4.81 0.79 -19.23
CA HIS A 71 -3.91 -0.03 -20.03
C HIS A 71 -3.58 -1.39 -19.39
N GLY A 72 -3.98 -1.63 -18.15
CA GLY A 72 -3.94 -2.95 -17.53
C GLY A 72 -2.61 -3.37 -16.94
N PHE A 73 -1.66 -2.44 -16.78
CA PHE A 73 -0.40 -2.71 -16.11
C PHE A 73 -0.60 -2.81 -14.60
N LYS A 74 0.08 -3.75 -13.94
CA LYS A 74 0.35 -3.59 -12.50
C LYS A 74 1.37 -2.46 -12.37
N CYS A 75 1.10 -1.48 -11.51
CA CYS A 75 2.01 -0.37 -11.27
C CYS A 75 2.35 -0.27 -9.78
N THR A 76 3.63 -0.16 -9.44
CA THR A 76 4.08 0.15 -8.07
C THR A 76 4.83 1.46 -8.07
N VAL A 77 4.56 2.35 -7.12
CA VAL A 77 5.23 3.65 -7.00
C VAL A 77 5.97 3.72 -5.67
N LEU A 78 7.29 3.84 -5.74
CA LEU A 78 8.21 3.93 -4.62
C LEU A 78 8.64 5.40 -4.47
N CYS A 79 8.67 5.89 -3.24
CA CYS A 79 9.07 7.25 -2.92
C CYS A 79 10.28 7.26 -1.98
N ALA A 80 11.02 8.36 -1.99
CA ALA A 80 12.00 8.67 -0.95
C ALA A 80 11.28 8.88 0.41
N ILE A 81 11.81 8.26 1.46
CA ILE A 81 11.21 8.26 2.80
C ILE A 81 12.21 8.76 3.82
N ASN A 82 11.78 9.69 4.67
CA ASN A 82 12.53 10.07 5.85
C ASN A 82 12.42 8.95 6.90
N GLU A 83 13.54 8.32 7.25
CA GLU A 83 13.54 7.18 8.19
C GLU A 83 13.15 7.57 9.61
N GLU A 84 13.35 8.83 10.01
CA GLU A 84 13.02 9.31 11.34
C GLU A 84 11.51 9.56 11.50
N THR A 85 10.88 10.14 10.47
CA THR A 85 9.44 10.50 10.52
C THR A 85 8.54 9.44 9.89
N GLY A 86 9.08 8.62 8.98
CA GLY A 86 8.31 7.68 8.15
C GLY A 86 7.52 8.33 7.02
N GLU A 87 7.69 9.65 6.80
CA GLU A 87 6.97 10.42 5.79
C GLU A 87 7.71 10.41 4.44
N ILE A 88 6.95 10.67 3.36
CA ILE A 88 7.53 10.92 2.04
C ILE A 88 8.28 12.25 2.09
N ASP A 89 9.57 12.21 1.77
CA ASP A 89 10.46 13.37 1.80
C ASP A 89 11.41 13.32 0.59
N PRO A 90 11.14 14.12 -0.46
CA PRO A 90 11.94 14.10 -1.69
C PRO A 90 13.34 14.70 -1.52
N VAL A 91 13.66 15.30 -0.36
CA VAL A 91 15.02 15.75 -0.02
C VAL A 91 15.93 14.56 0.35
N ILE A 92 15.33 13.41 0.70
CA ILE A 92 16.07 12.20 1.06
C ILE A 92 16.64 11.53 -0.19
N GLY A 93 17.96 11.60 -0.36
CA GLY A 93 18.65 11.04 -1.53
C GLY A 93 19.17 9.60 -1.38
N ASN A 94 18.92 8.93 -0.24
CA ASN A 94 19.56 7.65 0.08
C ASN A 94 18.62 6.56 0.61
N ASN A 95 17.32 6.82 0.72
CA ASN A 95 16.37 5.85 1.26
C ASN A 95 15.08 5.81 0.43
N ILE A 96 14.97 4.78 -0.41
CA ILE A 96 13.76 4.42 -1.16
C ILE A 96 13.45 2.96 -0.82
N PRO A 97 12.55 2.69 0.14
CA PRO A 97 12.13 1.33 0.47
C PRO A 97 11.29 0.71 -0.66
N GLY A 98 11.29 -0.62 -0.76
CA GLY A 98 10.50 -1.36 -1.76
C GLY A 98 11.20 -1.60 -3.10
N LEU A 99 12.49 -1.25 -3.22
CA LEU A 99 13.29 -1.47 -4.44
C LEU A 99 13.38 -2.95 -4.84
N GLU A 100 13.16 -3.89 -3.93
CA GLU A 100 13.02 -5.32 -4.24
C GLU A 100 11.90 -5.63 -5.25
N ALA A 101 10.90 -4.74 -5.38
CA ALA A 101 9.86 -4.85 -6.41
C ALA A 101 10.42 -4.81 -7.84
N LEU A 102 11.64 -4.28 -8.03
CA LEU A 102 12.31 -4.23 -9.33
C LEU A 102 12.73 -5.61 -9.84
N GLU A 103 12.91 -6.62 -8.97
CA GLU A 103 13.33 -7.97 -9.38
C GLU A 103 12.33 -8.61 -10.36
N GLY A 104 11.04 -8.32 -10.19
CA GLY A 104 9.94 -8.83 -11.04
C GLY A 104 9.38 -7.83 -12.04
N ALA A 105 9.95 -6.63 -12.15
CA ALA A 105 9.42 -5.57 -13.00
C ALA A 105 9.78 -5.79 -14.48
N ASP A 106 8.84 -5.53 -15.39
CA ASP A 106 9.10 -5.50 -16.84
C ASP A 106 9.61 -4.14 -17.31
N LEU A 107 9.37 -3.08 -16.54
CA LEU A 107 9.83 -1.72 -16.82
C LEU A 107 10.06 -0.94 -15.52
N MET A 108 11.16 -0.19 -15.47
CA MET A 108 11.40 0.83 -14.47
C MET A 108 11.23 2.21 -15.09
N VAL A 109 10.48 3.08 -14.41
CA VAL A 109 10.42 4.52 -14.69
C VAL A 109 11.12 5.24 -13.55
N LEU A 110 12.24 5.88 -13.86
CA LEU A 110 13.04 6.63 -12.90
C LEU A 110 12.78 8.13 -13.10
N PHE A 111 12.32 8.81 -12.06
CA PHE A 111 12.14 10.26 -12.05
C PHE A 111 12.51 10.80 -10.66
N THR A 112 13.81 11.04 -10.50
CA THR A 112 14.51 11.49 -9.28
C THR A 112 15.53 12.56 -9.71
#